data_AF-A0A8S3Q444-F1
#
_entry.id   AF-A0A8S3Q444-F1
#
_cell.length_a   1.000
_cell.length_b   1.000
_cell.length_c   1.000
_cell.angle_alpha   90.00
_cell.angle_beta   90.00
_cell.angle_gamma   90.00
#
_symmetry.space_group_name_H-M   'P 1'
#
loop_
_entity.id
_entity.type
_entity.pdbx_description
1 polymer ?
#
loop_
_entity_poly.entity_id
_entity_poly.type
_entity_poly.pdbx_seq_one_letter_code
_entity_poly.pdbx_strand_id
1 'polypeptide(L)'
;MFWKFNLITTSKIDTLLGKEDVTLQELMDENDILQECKAQNKKLIDFIITPENMDCMVKMITVEPEDEEDEKCKYRGEKPLNPLLASFFSKVMGLLITRKSEMIFEFLKSREDFIGQLLHHIGTSAIMDLLLRLLTCIEWIELKRAVVEWLNEKQIVERLVDCLVAGEDEEVHCNSAQSLCDIVRLGREQLNQENPLLSTVEQEETVAKLLTNMLGQDKNESVIVNGLSVIQTLLEFRKQSPEGSQEHLASIDTDRLAQGVSNVLLAVTPRLKDFHNLLVEPPQQRFTSMPTTIGTLEPPLGNTRLQIARLVSALVLTNTHSVNIELANLGTIGVLFDLFFQYVWNNFVHVHVTQCVNTILYNSPVEVEGKKEHPLLAQLFAEFNILQKIIDVWEENDQQQSRDKGRRRGYMGHLTKIANEIVAVVEKGENCELVKEYISETPEEYKEKWESFVTGALLDINKRNAVELISGHNLASSSEDDDADFRDLPFPAGEHYNSSSFNERISSIDFNIQASDTDQQSVSMFEQACNERIQQFDDNDSDEDIWEEKEITFSQRATTTTTAPKRSGLPEITRVSSIGKELLNTLMPPGFQSCGLLFELLKGDGAAKEES
;
A
#
# COMPACT_ATOMS: atom_id res chain seq x y z
N MET A 1 6.74 -11.20 -57.41
CA MET A 1 7.97 -10.48 -57.04
C MET A 1 7.59 -9.36 -56.07
N PHE A 2 7.64 -9.66 -54.78
CA PHE A 2 7.45 -8.66 -53.72
C PHE A 2 8.82 -8.04 -53.43
N TRP A 3 8.97 -6.74 -53.68
CA TRP A 3 10.14 -6.00 -53.25
C TRP A 3 10.05 -5.82 -51.73
N LYS A 4 10.80 -6.65 -50.98
CA LYS A 4 11.15 -6.32 -49.60
C LYS A 4 12.10 -5.12 -49.67
N PHE A 5 11.58 -3.91 -49.48
CA PHE A 5 12.39 -2.81 -49.01
C PHE A 5 12.84 -3.16 -47.59
N ASN A 6 13.99 -3.83 -47.47
CA ASN A 6 14.81 -3.69 -46.27
C ASN A 6 15.37 -2.26 -46.30
N LEU A 7 14.55 -1.30 -45.89
CA LEU A 7 15.09 -0.07 -45.31
C LEU A 7 15.74 -0.52 -44.00
N ILE A 8 17.02 -0.86 -44.06
CA ILE A 8 17.87 -0.75 -42.89
C ILE A 8 17.94 0.76 -42.67
N THR A 9 16.98 1.31 -41.93
CA THR A 9 17.19 2.57 -41.23
C THR A 9 18.34 2.28 -40.28
N THR A 10 19.57 2.59 -40.72
CA THR A 10 20.73 2.63 -39.85
C THR A 10 20.34 3.51 -38.68
N SER A 11 20.33 2.90 -37.50
CA SER A 11 20.07 3.61 -36.26
C SER A 11 20.93 4.88 -36.20
N LYS A 12 20.37 5.99 -35.71
CA LYS A 12 21.18 7.19 -35.39
C LYS A 12 22.32 6.83 -34.46
N ILE A 13 22.09 5.88 -33.55
CA ILE A 13 23.10 5.33 -32.66
C ILE A 13 24.17 4.57 -33.43
N ASP A 14 23.80 3.77 -34.44
CA ASP A 14 24.80 3.11 -35.31
C ASP A 14 25.65 4.11 -36.10
N THR A 15 25.08 5.27 -36.41
CA THR A 15 25.76 6.36 -37.12
C THR A 15 26.71 7.12 -36.21
N LEU A 16 26.31 7.35 -34.96
CA LEU A 16 27.15 7.94 -33.91
C LEU A 16 28.30 7.01 -33.54
N LEU A 17 28.03 5.73 -33.30
CA LEU A 17 29.04 4.70 -33.02
C LEU A 17 30.02 4.46 -34.18
N GLY A 18 29.72 4.99 -35.38
CA GLY A 18 30.63 5.00 -36.52
C GLY A 18 31.63 6.16 -36.53
N LYS A 19 31.51 7.13 -35.61
CA LYS A 19 32.46 8.25 -35.45
C LYS A 19 33.65 7.83 -34.57
N GLU A 20 34.84 8.37 -34.87
CA GLU A 20 36.09 8.01 -34.16
C GLU A 20 36.16 8.53 -32.71
N ASP A 21 35.45 9.62 -32.38
CA ASP A 21 35.49 10.29 -31.07
C ASP A 21 34.13 10.34 -30.34
N VAL A 22 33.29 9.30 -30.48
CA VAL A 22 31.98 9.31 -29.80
C VAL A 22 32.14 9.15 -28.29
N THR A 23 31.51 10.04 -27.53
CA THR A 23 31.49 9.98 -26.07
C THR A 23 30.24 9.28 -25.56
N LEU A 24 30.32 8.70 -24.36
CA LEU A 24 29.15 8.14 -23.69
C LEU A 24 28.04 9.19 -23.51
N GLN A 25 28.39 10.44 -23.20
CA GLN A 25 27.44 11.52 -22.98
C GLN A 25 26.66 11.88 -24.25
N GLU A 26 27.33 11.93 -25.40
CA GLU A 26 26.68 12.15 -26.71
C GLU A 26 25.70 11.01 -27.07
N LEU A 27 25.99 9.78 -26.66
CA LEU A 27 25.06 8.66 -26.85
C LEU A 27 23.88 8.71 -25.87
N MET A 28 24.12 9.17 -24.64
CA MET A 28 23.09 9.29 -23.60
C MET A 28 22.05 10.37 -23.90
N ASP A 29 22.40 11.39 -24.68
CA ASP A 29 21.48 12.44 -25.11
C ASP A 29 20.51 12.01 -26.24
N GLU A 30 20.70 10.83 -26.83
CA GLU A 30 19.83 10.32 -27.90
C GLU A 30 18.55 9.67 -27.36
N ASN A 31 17.38 10.07 -27.85
CA ASN A 31 16.08 9.59 -27.35
C ASN A 31 15.86 8.07 -27.52
N ASP A 32 16.51 7.45 -28.50
CA ASP A 32 16.29 6.04 -28.86
C ASP A 32 17.23 5.08 -28.11
N ILE A 33 18.15 5.57 -27.28
CA ILE A 33 19.20 4.74 -26.64
C ILE A 33 18.62 3.59 -25.80
N LEU A 34 17.56 3.84 -25.04
CA LEU A 34 16.91 2.80 -24.26
C LEU A 34 16.21 1.76 -25.14
N GLN A 35 15.61 2.19 -26.25
CA GLN A 35 14.98 1.27 -27.19
C GLN A 35 16.01 0.42 -27.92
N GLU A 36 17.13 1.01 -28.30
CA GLU A 36 18.26 0.33 -28.96
C GLU A 36 18.99 -0.63 -28.02
N CYS A 37 19.13 -0.30 -26.73
CA CYS A 37 19.59 -1.22 -25.69
C CYS A 37 18.62 -2.39 -25.52
N LYS A 38 17.30 -2.13 -25.49
CA LYS A 38 16.27 -3.19 -25.45
C LYS A 38 16.27 -4.06 -26.72
N ALA A 39 16.49 -3.45 -27.88
CA ALA A 39 16.59 -4.10 -29.19
C ALA A 39 17.91 -4.86 -29.40
N GLN A 40 18.80 -4.87 -28.40
CA GLN A 40 20.08 -5.57 -28.40
C GLN A 40 21.00 -5.14 -29.54
N ASN A 41 21.11 -3.83 -29.78
CA ASN A 41 22.09 -3.33 -30.72
C ASN A 41 23.51 -3.72 -30.23
N LYS A 42 24.14 -4.65 -30.97
CA LYS A 42 25.46 -5.19 -30.61
C LYS A 42 26.54 -4.12 -30.53
N LYS A 43 26.54 -3.17 -31.46
CA LYS A 43 27.55 -2.09 -31.46
C LYS A 43 27.42 -1.21 -30.22
N LEU A 44 26.18 -0.89 -29.84
CA LEU A 44 25.90 -0.09 -28.65
C LEU A 44 26.30 -0.82 -27.38
N ILE A 45 25.93 -2.10 -27.26
CA ILE A 45 26.29 -2.92 -26.10
C ILE A 45 27.80 -3.09 -25.98
N ASP A 46 28.49 -3.40 -27.08
CA ASP A 46 29.95 -3.57 -27.09
C ASP A 46 30.67 -2.25 -26.74
N PHE A 47 30.14 -1.11 -27.17
CA PHE A 47 30.64 0.21 -26.80
C PHE A 47 30.43 0.51 -25.30
N ILE A 48 29.23 0.30 -24.77
CA ILE A 48 28.90 0.58 -23.36
C ILE A 48 29.74 -0.28 -22.41
N ILE A 49 29.99 -1.55 -22.77
CA ILE A 49 30.73 -2.51 -21.94
C ILE A 49 32.23 -2.19 -21.83
N THR A 50 32.78 -1.29 -22.67
CA THR A 50 34.20 -0.92 -22.55
C THR A 50 34.51 -0.35 -21.16
N PRO A 51 35.66 -0.70 -20.55
CA PRO A 51 35.97 -0.31 -19.17
C PRO A 51 35.88 1.20 -18.90
N GLU A 52 36.25 2.03 -19.88
CA GLU A 52 36.20 3.50 -19.80
C GLU A 52 34.75 4.01 -19.73
N ASN A 53 33.85 3.46 -20.54
CA ASN A 53 32.44 3.84 -20.55
C ASN A 53 31.71 3.32 -19.32
N MET A 54 32.00 2.09 -18.88
CA MET A 54 31.48 1.57 -17.61
C MET A 54 31.96 2.38 -16.40
N ASP A 55 33.23 2.82 -16.40
CA ASP A 55 33.78 3.72 -15.39
C ASP A 55 33.07 5.08 -15.40
N CYS A 56 32.84 5.64 -16.59
CA CYS A 56 32.12 6.89 -16.75
C CYS A 56 30.67 6.76 -16.24
N MET A 57 29.95 5.70 -16.60
CA MET A 57 28.58 5.43 -16.13
C MET A 57 28.50 5.34 -14.60
N VAL A 58 29.44 4.64 -13.97
CA VAL A 58 29.50 4.56 -12.50
C VAL A 58 29.86 5.93 -11.93
N LYS A 59 30.85 6.64 -12.46
CA LYS A 59 31.18 7.99 -11.98
C LYS A 59 30.01 8.96 -12.09
N MET A 60 29.20 8.88 -13.15
CA MET A 60 28.01 9.70 -13.33
C MET A 60 26.93 9.48 -12.26
N ILE A 61 26.96 8.34 -11.55
CA ILE A 61 26.05 8.04 -10.44
C ILE A 61 26.74 7.94 -9.08
N THR A 62 28.07 8.08 -9.00
CA THR A 62 28.84 8.00 -7.75
C THR A 62 29.72 9.21 -7.46
N VAL A 63 29.92 10.10 -8.42
CA VAL A 63 30.73 11.32 -8.29
C VAL A 63 29.83 12.53 -8.51
N GLU A 64 29.77 13.40 -7.50
CA GLU A 64 29.09 14.70 -7.57
C GLU A 64 29.73 15.58 -8.64
N PRO A 65 28.95 16.38 -9.39
CA PRO A 65 29.53 17.35 -10.32
C PRO A 65 30.38 18.36 -9.52
N GLU A 66 31.66 18.52 -9.91
CA GLU A 66 32.54 19.52 -9.30
C GLU A 66 31.90 20.91 -9.38
N ASP A 67 31.87 21.60 -8.23
CA ASP A 67 31.30 22.93 -8.03
C ASP A 67 31.87 23.96 -9.02
N GLU A 68 31.16 24.24 -10.10
CA GLU A 68 31.16 25.56 -10.73
C GLU A 68 29.74 26.14 -10.63
N GLU A 69 29.61 27.16 -9.78
CA GLU A 69 28.45 28.07 -9.59
C GLU A 69 27.34 27.62 -8.61
N ASP A 70 27.57 27.86 -7.31
CA ASP A 70 26.81 28.83 -6.47
C ASP A 70 27.07 28.59 -4.97
N GLU A 71 27.89 29.45 -4.34
CA GLU A 71 28.21 29.44 -2.90
C GLU A 71 27.01 29.66 -1.95
N LYS A 72 25.78 29.79 -2.48
CA LYS A 72 24.55 29.90 -1.68
C LYS A 72 23.90 28.55 -1.34
N CYS A 73 24.31 27.45 -1.95
CA CYS A 73 23.76 26.10 -1.67
C CYS A 73 24.41 25.39 -0.47
N LYS A 74 25.45 25.96 0.16
CA LYS A 74 26.21 25.30 1.24
C LYS A 74 25.48 25.08 2.58
N TYR A 75 24.20 25.45 2.68
CA TYR A 75 23.41 25.36 3.93
C TYR A 75 22.07 24.63 3.79
N ARG A 76 21.83 23.91 2.68
CA ARG A 76 20.75 22.91 2.56
C ARG A 76 21.24 21.82 1.60
N GLY A 77 21.39 20.59 2.10
CA GLY A 77 21.35 19.32 1.37
C GLY A 77 22.18 19.23 0.07
N GLU A 78 23.12 18.28 0.05
CA GLU A 78 23.78 17.79 -1.16
C GLU A 78 22.76 17.64 -2.31
N LYS A 79 23.10 18.11 -3.52
CA LYS A 79 22.14 18.11 -4.64
C LYS A 79 21.81 16.66 -5.02
N PRO A 80 20.53 16.26 -5.06
CA PRO A 80 20.15 14.89 -5.40
C PRO A 80 20.61 14.53 -6.81
N LEU A 81 21.03 13.27 -6.98
CA LEU A 81 21.38 12.68 -8.28
C LEU A 81 20.27 12.98 -9.31
N ASN A 82 20.63 13.35 -10.54
CA ASN A 82 19.63 13.63 -11.58
C ASN A 82 18.74 12.37 -11.80
N PRO A 83 17.43 12.42 -11.49
CA PRO A 83 16.57 11.24 -11.52
C PRO A 83 16.46 10.59 -12.92
N LEU A 84 16.56 11.39 -13.99
CA LEU A 84 16.53 10.89 -15.36
C LEU A 84 17.81 10.11 -15.69
N LEU A 85 18.95 10.65 -15.27
CA LEU A 85 20.25 10.01 -15.43
C LEU A 85 20.32 8.70 -14.63
N ALA A 86 19.83 8.73 -13.39
CA ALA A 86 19.73 7.56 -12.54
C ALA A 86 18.82 6.47 -13.11
N SER A 87 17.65 6.86 -13.64
CA SER A 87 16.71 5.94 -14.30
C SER A 87 17.32 5.31 -15.55
N PHE A 88 17.99 6.12 -16.37
CA PHE A 88 18.71 5.64 -17.55
C PHE A 88 19.81 4.65 -17.16
N PHE A 89 20.68 5.02 -16.22
CA PHE A 89 21.76 4.17 -15.71
C PHE A 89 21.21 2.84 -15.18
N SER A 90 20.19 2.88 -14.32
CA SER A 90 19.55 1.69 -13.75
C SER A 90 18.96 0.77 -14.83
N LYS A 91 18.31 1.34 -15.86
CA LYS A 91 17.76 0.57 -16.99
C LYS A 91 18.85 -0.11 -17.81
N VAL A 92 19.93 0.60 -18.15
CA VAL A 92 21.05 0.04 -18.91
C VAL A 92 21.79 -1.01 -18.10
N MET A 93 22.17 -0.69 -16.85
CA MET A 93 22.82 -1.64 -15.95
C MET A 93 21.96 -2.87 -15.67
N GLY A 94 20.66 -2.69 -15.49
CA GLY A 94 19.70 -3.79 -15.37
C GLY A 94 19.72 -4.74 -16.56
N LEU A 95 19.73 -4.20 -17.79
CA LEU A 95 19.85 -5.02 -19.01
C LEU A 95 21.21 -5.74 -19.08
N LEU A 96 22.29 -5.07 -18.69
CA LEU A 96 23.63 -5.66 -18.68
C LEU A 96 23.76 -6.75 -17.63
N ILE A 97 23.16 -6.60 -16.44
CA ILE A 97 23.12 -7.63 -15.40
C ILE A 97 22.43 -8.90 -15.93
N THR A 98 21.30 -8.77 -16.64
CA THR A 98 20.61 -9.93 -17.22
C THR A 98 21.42 -10.61 -18.32
N ARG A 99 22.17 -9.86 -19.13
CA ARG A 99 22.79 -10.39 -20.36
C ARG A 99 24.28 -10.72 -20.24
N LYS A 100 25.00 -10.07 -19.34
CA LYS A 100 26.45 -10.14 -19.13
C LYS A 100 26.79 -10.22 -17.63
N SER A 101 25.98 -10.97 -16.89
CA SER A 101 26.00 -11.07 -15.43
C SER A 101 27.41 -11.26 -14.84
N GLU A 102 28.21 -12.20 -15.35
CA GLU A 102 29.55 -12.51 -14.83
C GLU A 102 30.52 -11.33 -14.99
N MET A 103 30.58 -10.73 -16.18
CA MET A 103 31.45 -9.59 -16.47
C MET A 103 31.07 -8.37 -15.63
N ILE A 104 29.77 -8.09 -15.52
CA ILE A 104 29.27 -6.96 -14.74
C ILE A 104 29.53 -7.18 -13.26
N PHE A 105 29.33 -8.39 -12.75
CA PHE A 105 29.63 -8.72 -11.36
C PHE A 105 31.10 -8.51 -11.03
N GLU A 106 32.03 -9.03 -11.84
CA GLU A 106 33.48 -8.81 -11.65
C GLU A 106 33.85 -7.33 -11.74
N PHE A 107 33.23 -6.58 -12.66
CA PHE A 107 33.42 -5.14 -12.77
C PHE A 107 32.97 -4.41 -11.49
N LEU A 108 31.75 -4.68 -11.00
CA LEU A 108 31.22 -4.07 -9.77
C LEU A 108 32.06 -4.45 -8.54
N LYS A 109 32.51 -5.70 -8.46
CA LYS A 109 33.36 -6.20 -7.38
C LYS A 109 34.76 -5.57 -7.39
N SER A 110 35.28 -5.20 -8.56
CA SER A 110 36.58 -4.53 -8.70
C SER A 110 36.59 -3.09 -8.20
N ARG A 111 35.42 -2.49 -7.99
CA ARG A 111 35.26 -1.11 -7.52
C ARG A 111 35.38 -1.02 -6.01
N GLU A 112 36.12 -0.01 -5.56
CA GLU A 112 36.23 0.31 -4.14
C GLU A 112 34.91 0.89 -3.62
N ASP A 113 34.41 0.28 -2.54
CA ASP A 113 33.16 0.64 -1.84
C ASP A 113 31.94 0.99 -2.73
N PHE A 114 31.76 0.27 -3.85
CA PHE A 114 30.61 0.45 -4.74
C PHE A 114 29.27 0.40 -4.01
N ILE A 115 29.13 -0.50 -3.03
CA ILE A 115 27.91 -0.63 -2.23
C ILE A 115 27.67 0.62 -1.37
N GLY A 116 28.71 1.21 -0.77
CA GLY A 116 28.58 2.47 -0.04
C GLY A 116 28.11 3.62 -0.94
N GLN A 117 28.71 3.73 -2.13
CA GLN A 117 28.31 4.73 -3.13
C GLN A 117 26.89 4.52 -3.62
N LEU A 118 26.48 3.26 -3.83
CA LEU A 118 25.11 2.92 -4.22
C LEU A 118 24.10 3.33 -3.13
N LEU A 119 24.41 3.04 -1.86
CA LEU A 119 23.54 3.36 -0.73
C LEU A 119 23.43 4.86 -0.47
N HIS A 120 24.50 5.64 -0.73
CA HIS A 120 24.45 7.09 -0.63
C HIS A 120 23.37 7.71 -1.55
N HIS A 121 23.06 7.06 -2.67
CA HIS A 121 22.01 7.49 -3.60
C HIS A 121 20.73 6.65 -3.54
N ILE A 122 20.53 5.84 -2.49
CA ILE A 122 19.37 4.95 -2.38
C ILE A 122 18.03 5.70 -2.36
N GLY A 123 18.02 6.98 -1.97
CA GLY A 123 16.83 7.83 -2.05
C GLY A 123 16.25 7.92 -3.48
N THR A 124 17.08 7.75 -4.51
CA THR A 124 16.60 7.68 -5.89
C THR A 124 16.08 6.27 -6.20
N SER A 125 14.77 6.10 -6.45
CA SER A 125 14.15 4.77 -6.66
C SER A 125 14.78 3.93 -7.77
N ALA A 126 15.41 4.56 -8.77
CA ALA A 126 16.16 3.84 -9.81
C ALA A 126 17.36 3.07 -9.24
N ILE A 127 18.02 3.59 -8.21
CA ILE A 127 19.16 2.97 -7.55
C ILE A 127 18.71 1.78 -6.69
N MET A 128 17.57 1.92 -6.01
CA MET A 128 16.90 0.79 -5.33
C MET A 128 16.53 -0.33 -6.32
N ASP A 129 15.94 0.02 -7.47
CA ASP A 129 15.61 -0.96 -8.51
C ASP A 129 16.86 -1.68 -9.03
N LEU A 130 17.99 -0.97 -9.16
CA LEU A 130 19.25 -1.58 -9.57
C LEU A 130 19.73 -2.62 -8.55
N LEU A 131 19.64 -2.31 -7.24
CA LEU A 131 19.96 -3.27 -6.18
C LEU A 131 19.06 -4.52 -6.27
N LEU A 132 17.76 -4.33 -6.49
CA LEU A 132 16.82 -5.44 -6.63
C LEU A 132 17.12 -6.28 -7.89
N ARG A 133 17.49 -5.65 -9.00
CA ARG A 133 17.89 -6.33 -10.24
C ARG A 133 19.16 -7.16 -10.04
N LEU A 134 20.14 -6.69 -9.26
CA LEU A 134 21.32 -7.48 -8.91
C LEU A 134 20.95 -8.78 -8.18
N LEU A 135 19.92 -8.75 -7.33
CA LEU A 135 19.45 -9.92 -6.59
C LEU A 135 18.54 -10.85 -7.41
N THR A 136 17.75 -10.30 -8.34
CA THR A 136 16.65 -11.03 -9.01
C THR A 136 16.98 -11.46 -10.44
N CYS A 137 17.72 -10.64 -11.20
CA CYS A 137 17.88 -10.81 -12.66
C CYS A 137 19.04 -11.74 -13.05
N ILE A 138 19.77 -12.30 -12.09
CA ILE A 138 20.87 -13.24 -12.34
C ILE A 138 20.30 -14.67 -12.38
N GLU A 139 20.22 -15.23 -13.58
CA GLU A 139 19.65 -16.57 -13.82
C GLU A 139 20.58 -17.71 -13.35
N TRP A 140 21.90 -17.52 -13.44
CA TRP A 140 22.87 -18.56 -13.08
C TRP A 140 23.03 -18.65 -11.56
N ILE A 141 22.65 -19.79 -10.99
CA ILE A 141 22.50 -20.01 -9.54
C ILE A 141 23.82 -19.80 -8.79
N GLU A 142 24.93 -20.30 -9.32
CA GLU A 142 26.25 -20.17 -8.68
C GLU A 142 26.74 -18.72 -8.64
N LEU A 143 26.53 -17.95 -9.71
CA LEU A 143 26.85 -16.52 -9.71
C LEU A 143 25.91 -15.73 -8.81
N LYS A 144 24.61 -16.07 -8.81
CA LYS A 144 23.66 -15.47 -7.88
C LYS A 144 24.08 -15.69 -6.43
N ARG A 145 24.58 -16.89 -6.09
CA ARG A 145 25.16 -17.16 -4.77
C ARG A 145 26.40 -16.30 -4.49
N ALA A 146 27.34 -16.22 -5.43
CA ALA A 146 28.53 -15.38 -5.28
C ALA A 146 28.18 -13.90 -5.07
N VAL A 147 27.13 -13.40 -5.74
CA VAL A 147 26.61 -12.03 -5.56
C VAL A 147 26.03 -11.85 -4.17
N VAL A 148 25.20 -12.79 -3.70
CA VAL A 148 24.61 -12.76 -2.36
C VAL A 148 25.69 -12.82 -1.27
N GLU A 149 26.70 -13.68 -1.43
CA GLU A 149 27.85 -13.76 -0.53
C GLU A 149 28.65 -12.45 -0.51
N TRP A 150 28.94 -11.88 -1.68
CA TRP A 150 29.63 -10.59 -1.80
C TRP A 150 28.86 -9.45 -1.16
N LEU A 151 27.53 -9.38 -1.37
CA LEU A 151 26.69 -8.38 -0.73
C LEU A 151 26.68 -8.53 0.80
N ASN A 152 26.71 -9.76 1.30
CA ASN A 152 26.82 -10.04 2.73
C ASN A 152 28.20 -9.65 3.28
N GLU A 153 29.29 -9.93 2.56
CA GLU A 153 30.65 -9.47 2.90
C GLU A 153 30.74 -7.93 2.97
N LYS A 154 29.96 -7.23 2.15
CA LYS A 154 29.84 -5.78 2.15
C LYS A 154 28.83 -5.23 3.17
N GLN A 155 28.22 -6.10 3.98
CA GLN A 155 27.29 -5.74 5.04
C GLN A 155 26.10 -4.91 4.54
N ILE A 156 25.53 -5.29 3.39
CA ILE A 156 24.41 -4.55 2.78
C ILE A 156 23.23 -4.41 3.75
N VAL A 157 22.93 -5.46 4.53
CA VAL A 157 21.79 -5.47 5.45
C VAL A 157 22.02 -4.46 6.57
N GLU A 158 23.18 -4.49 7.20
CA GLU A 158 23.51 -3.61 8.31
C GLU A 158 23.59 -2.15 7.87
N ARG A 159 24.11 -1.90 6.66
CA ARG A 159 24.16 -0.56 6.07
C ARG A 159 22.77 -0.03 5.70
N LEU A 160 21.87 -0.88 5.19
CA LEU A 160 20.46 -0.51 4.95
C LEU A 160 19.73 -0.18 6.27
N VAL A 161 20.04 -0.89 7.36
CA VAL A 161 19.52 -0.56 8.70
C VAL A 161 20.11 0.77 9.20
N ASP A 162 21.36 1.07 8.87
CA ASP A 162 21.99 2.36 9.20
C ASP A 162 21.40 3.55 8.43
N CYS A 163 20.80 3.31 7.25
CA CYS A 163 20.03 4.32 6.52
C CYS A 163 18.66 4.62 7.16
N LEU A 164 18.15 3.79 8.06
CA LEU A 164 16.87 3.98 8.74
C LEU A 164 17.04 4.80 10.03
N VAL A 165 17.50 6.04 9.92
CA VAL A 165 17.75 6.93 11.07
C VAL A 165 17.07 8.29 10.86
N ALA A 166 16.64 8.94 11.96
CA ALA A 166 15.81 10.15 11.88
C ALA A 166 16.40 11.34 11.10
N GLY A 167 17.72 11.33 10.83
CA GLY A 167 18.42 12.38 10.08
C GLY A 167 18.40 12.25 8.56
N GLU A 168 17.96 11.11 8.02
CA GLU A 168 17.87 10.85 6.58
C GLU A 168 16.51 11.28 6.00
N ASP A 169 16.44 11.36 4.67
CA ASP A 169 15.21 11.72 3.95
C ASP A 169 14.17 10.58 3.93
N GLU A 170 12.89 10.94 3.79
CA GLU A 170 11.80 9.95 3.77
C GLU A 170 11.90 8.94 2.62
N GLU A 171 12.46 9.36 1.48
CA GLU A 171 12.74 8.49 0.33
C GLU A 171 13.83 7.46 0.64
N VAL A 172 14.88 7.86 1.37
CA VAL A 172 15.94 6.96 1.85
C VAL A 172 15.35 5.92 2.79
N HIS A 173 14.50 6.33 3.73
CA HIS A 173 13.83 5.40 4.65
C HIS A 173 12.97 4.38 3.90
N CYS A 174 12.13 4.87 2.99
CA CYS A 174 11.24 4.05 2.17
C CYS A 174 12.01 3.02 1.35
N ASN A 175 13.00 3.47 0.58
CA ASN A 175 13.75 2.59 -0.31
C ASN A 175 14.64 1.60 0.45
N SER A 176 15.18 2.00 1.61
CA SER A 176 15.96 1.11 2.46
C SER A 176 15.11 0.01 3.09
N ALA A 177 13.95 0.37 3.65
CA ALA A 177 13.01 -0.60 4.21
C ALA A 177 12.45 -1.54 3.15
N GLN A 178 12.07 -1.02 1.97
CA GLN A 178 11.60 -1.83 0.86
C GLN A 178 12.67 -2.83 0.40
N SER A 179 13.93 -2.38 0.27
CA SER A 179 15.07 -3.27 -0.05
C SER A 179 15.24 -4.38 0.98
N LEU A 180 15.12 -4.07 2.28
CA LEU A 180 15.15 -5.08 3.35
C LEU A 180 13.99 -6.07 3.24
N CYS A 181 12.76 -5.58 3.01
CA CYS A 181 11.58 -6.43 2.80
C CYS A 181 11.76 -7.37 1.59
N ASP A 182 12.32 -6.87 0.49
CA ASP A 182 12.55 -7.66 -0.71
C ASP A 182 13.67 -8.68 -0.51
N ILE A 183 14.74 -8.34 0.23
CA ILE A 183 15.76 -9.32 0.64
C ILE A 183 15.12 -10.46 1.45
N VAL A 184 14.22 -10.15 2.39
CA VAL A 184 13.51 -11.17 3.19
C VAL A 184 12.63 -12.04 2.31
N ARG A 185 11.80 -11.43 1.44
CA ARG A 185 10.90 -12.15 0.52
C ARG A 185 11.68 -13.06 -0.43
N LEU A 186 12.71 -12.53 -1.08
CA LEU A 186 13.56 -13.30 -2.00
C LEU A 186 14.35 -14.40 -1.29
N GLY A 187 14.79 -14.15 -0.06
CA GLY A 187 15.45 -15.16 0.76
C GLY A 187 14.52 -16.33 1.10
N ARG A 188 13.27 -16.03 1.45
CA ARG A 188 12.23 -17.01 1.79
C ARG A 188 11.66 -17.76 0.60
N GLU A 189 11.80 -17.26 -0.63
CA GLU A 189 11.45 -18.01 -1.84
C GLU A 189 12.50 -19.10 -2.19
N GLN A 190 13.73 -18.96 -1.68
CA GLN A 190 14.87 -19.81 -2.01
C GLN A 190 15.17 -20.86 -0.92
N LEU A 191 14.13 -21.37 -0.23
CA LEU A 191 14.21 -22.21 0.99
C LEU A 191 15.21 -23.38 0.93
N ASN A 192 15.46 -23.92 -0.27
CA ASN A 192 16.37 -25.05 -0.51
C ASN A 192 17.87 -24.70 -0.38
N GLN A 193 18.25 -23.43 -0.20
CA GLN A 193 19.65 -23.00 -0.07
C GLN A 193 19.84 -22.08 1.13
N GLU A 194 21.02 -22.09 1.76
CA GLU A 194 21.35 -21.12 2.79
C GLU A 194 21.51 -19.73 2.17
N ASN A 195 20.67 -18.79 2.60
CA ASN A 195 20.77 -17.40 2.20
C ASN A 195 21.43 -16.61 3.37
N PRO A 196 22.69 -16.18 3.21
CA PRO A 196 23.40 -15.46 4.28
C PRO A 196 22.76 -14.09 4.56
N LEU A 197 22.20 -13.41 3.55
CA LEU A 197 21.51 -12.13 3.75
C LEU A 197 20.25 -12.31 4.61
N LEU A 198 19.43 -13.32 4.31
CA LEU A 198 18.26 -13.64 5.14
C LEU A 198 18.67 -13.94 6.58
N SER A 199 19.73 -14.73 6.75
CA SER A 199 20.26 -15.08 8.06
C SER A 199 20.70 -13.84 8.84
N THR A 200 21.30 -12.86 8.17
CA THR A 200 21.72 -11.57 8.77
C THR A 200 20.54 -10.67 9.14
N VAL A 201 19.50 -10.58 8.31
CA VAL A 201 18.29 -9.77 8.62
C VAL A 201 17.52 -10.38 9.80
N GLU A 202 17.44 -11.71 9.87
CA GLU A 202 16.74 -12.44 10.95
C GLU A 202 17.57 -12.59 12.24
N GLN A 203 18.77 -12.02 12.32
CA GLN A 203 19.53 -11.99 13.58
C GLN A 203 18.88 -11.05 14.60
N GLU A 204 18.90 -11.47 15.86
CA GLU A 204 18.42 -10.66 16.99
C GLU A 204 19.14 -9.30 17.05
N GLU A 205 20.46 -9.26 16.81
CA GLU A 205 21.26 -8.03 16.83
C GLU A 205 20.80 -7.02 15.76
N THR A 206 20.57 -7.48 14.54
CA THR A 206 20.11 -6.63 13.41
C THR A 206 18.72 -6.06 13.71
N VAL A 207 17.79 -6.89 14.20
CA VAL A 207 16.44 -6.45 14.56
C VAL A 207 16.49 -5.49 15.77
N ALA A 208 17.33 -5.75 16.76
CA ALA A 208 17.51 -4.87 17.92
C ALA A 208 18.09 -3.50 17.52
N LYS A 209 19.01 -3.46 16.55
CA LYS A 209 19.55 -2.22 15.97
C LYS A 209 18.45 -1.43 15.25
N LEU A 210 17.66 -2.09 14.41
CA LEU A 210 16.49 -1.48 13.75
C LEU A 210 15.51 -0.89 14.78
N LEU A 211 15.16 -1.65 15.81
CA LEU A 211 14.28 -1.20 16.90
C LEU A 211 14.88 0.00 17.66
N THR A 212 16.20 0.05 17.84
CA THR A 212 16.88 1.16 18.50
C THR A 212 16.79 2.43 17.66
N ASN A 213 16.97 2.33 16.33
CA ASN A 213 16.85 3.46 15.43
C ASN A 213 15.40 3.99 15.37
N MET A 214 14.41 3.10 15.31
CA MET A 214 12.99 3.47 15.27
C MET A 214 12.48 4.09 16.57
N LEU A 215 12.90 3.55 17.71
CA LEU A 215 12.37 3.88 19.03
C LEU A 215 13.36 4.70 19.86
N GLY A 216 14.29 5.41 19.19
CA GLY A 216 15.25 6.31 19.80
C GLY A 216 14.60 7.58 20.39
N GLN A 217 15.43 8.52 20.85
CA GLN A 217 14.93 9.78 21.44
C GLN A 217 14.25 10.67 20.40
N ASP A 218 14.77 10.70 19.17
CA ASP A 218 14.21 11.45 18.05
C ASP A 218 13.21 10.60 17.28
N LYS A 219 11.97 10.55 17.78
CA LYS A 219 10.88 9.79 17.15
C LYS A 219 10.48 10.42 15.81
N ASN A 220 10.93 9.84 14.71
CA ASN A 220 10.54 10.20 13.35
C ASN A 220 9.46 9.22 12.82
N GLU A 221 8.30 9.75 12.40
CA GLU A 221 7.18 8.93 11.89
C GLU A 221 7.60 8.07 10.68
N SER A 222 8.44 8.61 9.77
CA SER A 222 8.90 7.89 8.58
C SER A 222 9.76 6.68 8.94
N VAL A 223 10.70 6.82 9.88
CA VAL A 223 11.55 5.71 10.35
C VAL A 223 10.71 4.65 11.06
N ILE A 224 9.75 5.07 11.90
CA ILE A 224 8.87 4.13 12.62
C ILE A 224 8.02 3.34 11.63
N VAL A 225 7.37 4.00 10.68
CA VAL A 225 6.49 3.33 9.70
C VAL A 225 7.29 2.36 8.83
N ASN A 226 8.44 2.78 8.30
CA ASN A 226 9.27 1.96 7.43
C ASN A 226 9.97 0.82 8.20
N GLY A 227 10.40 1.06 9.43
CA GLY A 227 10.93 -0.02 10.27
C GLY A 227 9.86 -1.04 10.69
N LEU A 228 8.61 -0.58 10.92
CA LEU A 228 7.48 -1.48 11.19
C LEU A 228 7.16 -2.37 9.99
N SER A 229 7.27 -1.88 8.75
CA SER A 229 7.02 -2.72 7.56
C SER A 229 8.07 -3.83 7.42
N VAL A 230 9.33 -3.57 7.77
CA VAL A 230 10.40 -4.58 7.82
C VAL A 230 10.08 -5.64 8.89
N ILE A 231 9.72 -5.22 10.11
CA ILE A 231 9.37 -6.15 11.20
C ILE A 231 8.13 -6.98 10.82
N GLN A 232 7.11 -6.36 10.23
CA GLN A 232 5.92 -7.08 9.75
C GLN A 232 6.30 -8.12 8.70
N THR A 233 7.14 -7.77 7.71
CA THR A 233 7.62 -8.72 6.68
C THR A 233 8.42 -9.87 7.31
N LEU A 234 9.21 -9.59 8.35
CA LEU A 234 9.92 -10.62 9.10
C LEU A 234 8.98 -11.55 9.89
N LEU A 235 7.83 -11.04 10.36
CA LEU A 235 6.81 -11.82 11.06
C LEU A 235 5.80 -12.51 10.13
N GLU A 236 5.76 -12.15 8.84
CA GLU A 236 4.85 -12.75 7.86
C GLU A 236 5.12 -14.25 7.69
N PHE A 237 4.26 -15.06 8.33
CA PHE A 237 4.21 -16.50 8.17
C PHE A 237 3.21 -16.85 7.06
N ARG A 238 3.66 -17.11 5.83
CA ARG A 238 2.79 -17.54 4.74
C ARG A 238 2.38 -19.00 4.95
N LYS A 239 1.38 -19.25 5.79
CA LYS A 239 0.66 -20.53 5.80
C LYS A 239 -0.21 -20.52 4.53
N GLN A 240 0.21 -21.20 3.46
CA GLN A 240 -0.69 -21.41 2.33
C GLN A 240 -1.97 -22.06 2.85
N SER A 241 -3.11 -21.47 2.47
CA SER A 241 -4.45 -21.88 2.87
C SER A 241 -4.65 -23.38 2.64
N PRO A 242 -5.38 -24.08 3.51
CA PRO A 242 -5.66 -25.50 3.35
C PRO A 242 -6.79 -25.69 2.34
N GLU A 243 -6.59 -25.34 1.07
CA GLU A 243 -7.50 -25.76 0.01
C GLU A 243 -6.81 -25.67 -1.36
N GLY A 244 -6.37 -26.84 -1.83
CA GLY A 244 -6.07 -27.09 -3.24
C GLY A 244 -4.72 -26.59 -3.75
N SER A 245 -3.77 -27.52 -3.82
CA SER A 245 -2.64 -27.53 -4.78
C SER A 245 -1.36 -26.78 -4.38
N GLN A 246 -0.58 -27.37 -3.45
CA GLN A 246 0.83 -27.73 -3.67
C GLN A 246 1.40 -28.37 -2.39
N GLU A 247 1.63 -29.69 -2.45
CA GLU A 247 2.45 -30.41 -1.47
C GLU A 247 3.92 -29.99 -1.62
N HIS A 248 4.62 -29.96 -0.48
CA HIS A 248 6.07 -29.72 -0.25
C HIS A 248 6.49 -28.32 0.22
N LEU A 249 6.11 -27.94 1.45
CA LEU A 249 7.10 -27.39 2.38
C LEU A 249 7.67 -28.58 3.16
N ALA A 250 9.00 -28.79 3.17
CA ALA A 250 9.59 -29.82 4.01
C ALA A 250 9.47 -29.39 5.49
N SER A 251 9.44 -30.34 6.43
CA SER A 251 9.44 -30.03 7.87
C SER A 251 10.61 -29.12 8.27
N ILE A 252 11.76 -29.30 7.61
CA ILE A 252 12.98 -28.50 7.78
C ILE A 252 12.74 -27.03 7.42
N ASP A 253 11.95 -26.75 6.38
CA ASP A 253 11.67 -25.38 5.94
C ASP A 253 10.76 -24.64 6.94
N THR A 254 9.84 -25.38 7.56
CA THR A 254 8.96 -24.85 8.61
C THR A 254 9.77 -24.52 9.87
N ASP A 255 10.73 -25.38 10.24
CA ASP A 255 11.59 -25.17 11.41
C ASP A 255 12.54 -23.97 11.22
N ARG A 256 13.10 -23.78 10.01
CA ARG A 256 13.96 -22.62 9.70
C ARG A 256 13.18 -21.31 9.74
N LEU A 257 11.99 -21.27 9.14
CA LEU A 257 11.11 -20.10 9.19
C LEU A 257 10.66 -19.81 10.63
N ALA A 258 10.31 -20.84 11.40
CA ALA A 258 9.97 -20.70 12.81
C ALA A 258 11.14 -20.17 13.64
N GLN A 259 12.37 -20.59 13.35
CA GLN A 259 13.57 -20.09 14.02
C GLN A 259 13.83 -18.61 13.70
N GLY A 260 13.70 -18.19 12.44
CA GLY A 260 13.82 -16.79 12.03
C GLY A 260 12.79 -15.90 12.74
N VAL A 261 11.52 -16.33 12.76
CA VAL A 261 10.46 -15.63 13.50
C VAL A 261 10.78 -15.59 15.01
N SER A 262 11.27 -16.68 15.60
CA SER A 262 11.64 -16.74 17.02
C SER A 262 12.70 -15.68 17.39
N ASN A 263 13.75 -15.53 16.57
CA ASN A 263 14.78 -14.52 16.79
C ASN A 263 14.20 -13.09 16.75
N VAL A 264 13.31 -12.83 15.79
CA VAL A 264 12.63 -11.52 15.66
C VAL A 264 11.78 -11.26 16.91
N LEU A 265 11.05 -12.26 17.40
CA LEU A 265 10.24 -12.15 18.60
C LEU A 265 11.07 -11.91 19.87
N LEU A 266 12.27 -12.50 19.97
CA LEU A 266 13.19 -12.24 21.08
C LEU A 266 13.62 -10.75 21.13
N ALA A 267 13.89 -10.15 19.97
CA ALA A 267 14.24 -8.73 19.88
C ALA A 267 13.03 -7.79 20.13
N VAL A 268 11.84 -8.17 19.64
CA VAL A 268 10.63 -7.33 19.72
C VAL A 268 9.98 -7.35 21.10
N THR A 269 9.96 -8.51 21.79
CA THR A 269 9.25 -8.69 23.07
C THR A 269 9.63 -7.63 24.13
N PRO A 270 10.93 -7.32 24.37
CA PRO A 270 11.32 -6.30 25.36
C PRO A 270 10.89 -4.88 25.00
N ARG A 271 10.56 -4.61 23.73
CA ARG A 271 10.17 -3.28 23.23
C ARG A 271 8.66 -3.12 23.06
N LEU A 272 7.84 -4.11 23.41
CA LEU A 272 6.37 -4.06 23.30
C LEU A 272 5.75 -2.88 24.04
N LYS A 273 6.32 -2.50 25.19
CA LYS A 273 5.90 -1.33 25.94
C LYS A 273 6.05 -0.03 25.14
N ASP A 274 7.08 0.10 24.31
CA ASP A 274 7.29 1.29 23.50
C ASP A 274 6.25 1.38 22.37
N PHE A 275 5.90 0.25 21.75
CA PHE A 275 4.82 0.19 20.76
C PHE A 275 3.46 0.50 21.39
N HIS A 276 3.19 -0.02 22.59
CA HIS A 276 1.99 0.34 23.35
C HIS A 276 1.93 1.85 23.62
N ASN A 277 3.03 2.45 24.08
CA ASN A 277 3.10 3.89 24.31
C ASN A 277 2.87 4.69 23.03
N LEU A 278 3.32 4.23 21.87
CA LEU A 278 3.06 4.89 20.58
C LEU A 278 1.59 4.78 20.12
N LEU A 279 0.84 3.76 20.57
CA LEU A 279 -0.61 3.70 20.37
C LEU A 279 -1.33 4.76 21.20
N VAL A 280 -0.93 4.93 22.47
CA VAL A 280 -1.53 5.92 23.38
C VAL A 280 -1.11 7.34 22.99
N GLU A 281 0.20 7.56 22.86
CA GLU A 281 0.87 8.83 22.57
C GLU A 281 1.67 8.74 21.26
N PRO A 282 1.02 9.00 20.11
CA PRO A 282 1.69 8.99 18.83
C PRO A 282 2.69 10.15 18.74
N PRO A 283 3.75 10.02 17.90
CA PRO A 283 4.66 11.12 17.62
C PRO A 283 3.89 12.32 17.03
N GLN A 284 4.50 13.51 17.05
CA GLN A 284 3.86 14.72 16.52
C GLN A 284 3.45 14.50 15.07
N GLN A 285 2.14 14.39 14.86
CA GLN A 285 1.57 14.19 13.54
C GLN A 285 1.71 15.48 12.73
N ARG A 286 1.89 15.35 11.42
CA ARG A 286 1.86 16.49 10.48
C ARG A 286 0.61 17.36 10.63
N PHE A 287 -0.50 16.76 11.05
CA PHE A 287 -1.77 17.42 11.30
C PHE A 287 -2.26 17.11 12.72
N THR A 288 -2.47 18.14 13.53
CA THR A 288 -3.08 18.01 14.87
C THR A 288 -4.59 17.76 14.79
N SER A 289 -5.21 18.14 13.67
CA SER A 289 -6.63 18.11 13.41
C SER A 289 -6.88 17.84 11.93
N MET A 290 -7.79 16.91 11.62
CA MET A 290 -8.16 16.57 10.24
C MET A 290 -9.65 16.79 10.01
N PRO A 291 -10.06 17.76 9.17
CA PRO A 291 -11.45 17.92 8.79
C PRO A 291 -11.87 16.78 7.86
N THR A 292 -12.97 16.11 8.16
CA THR A 292 -13.58 15.05 7.34
C THR A 292 -14.98 15.45 6.93
N THR A 293 -15.55 14.74 5.96
CA THR A 293 -16.95 14.93 5.50
C THR A 293 -17.99 14.81 6.63
N ILE A 294 -17.63 14.20 7.77
CA ILE A 294 -18.55 13.93 8.88
C ILE A 294 -18.18 14.67 10.19
N GLY A 295 -17.11 15.45 10.20
CA GLY A 295 -16.62 16.17 11.38
C GLY A 295 -15.10 16.24 11.43
N THR A 296 -14.56 16.80 12.50
CA THR A 296 -13.11 16.96 12.68
C THR A 296 -12.56 15.84 13.56
N LEU A 297 -11.45 15.23 13.14
CA LEU A 297 -10.72 14.22 13.93
C LEU A 297 -9.55 14.87 14.66
N GLU A 298 -9.58 14.83 15.99
CA GLU A 298 -8.56 15.42 16.87
C GLU A 298 -8.21 14.46 18.02
N PRO A 299 -7.03 13.81 17.99
CA PRO A 299 -6.09 13.73 16.86
C PRO A 299 -6.54 12.74 15.78
N PRO A 300 -6.09 12.88 14.52
CA PRO A 300 -6.24 11.81 13.54
C PRO A 300 -5.52 10.53 14.02
N LEU A 301 -5.93 9.38 13.50
CA LEU A 301 -5.30 8.10 13.86
C LEU A 301 -3.80 8.12 13.55
N GLY A 302 -3.42 8.66 12.40
CA GLY A 302 -2.03 8.68 11.93
C GLY A 302 -1.54 7.32 11.44
N ASN A 303 -0.45 7.32 10.67
CA ASN A 303 0.07 6.10 10.07
C ASN A 303 0.76 5.22 11.13
N THR A 304 1.45 5.84 12.09
CA THR A 304 2.10 5.13 13.20
C THR A 304 1.14 4.21 13.96
N ARG A 305 -0.01 4.71 14.42
CA ARG A 305 -0.97 3.89 15.19
C ARG A 305 -1.53 2.74 14.36
N LEU A 306 -1.81 2.99 13.08
CA LEU A 306 -2.32 1.96 12.17
C LEU A 306 -1.31 0.84 11.95
N GLN A 307 -0.04 1.19 11.68
CA GLN A 307 1.01 0.20 11.49
C GLN A 307 1.32 -0.60 12.75
N ILE A 308 1.21 0.02 13.94
CA ILE A 308 1.32 -0.70 15.20
C ILE A 308 0.13 -1.65 15.40
N ALA A 309 -1.11 -1.24 15.07
CA ALA A 309 -2.27 -2.13 15.13
C ALA A 309 -2.08 -3.36 14.21
N ARG A 310 -1.54 -3.16 13.01
CA ARG A 310 -1.16 -4.25 12.10
C ARG A 310 -0.04 -5.14 12.69
N LEU A 311 0.98 -4.54 13.31
CA LEU A 311 2.04 -5.29 14.00
C LEU A 311 1.47 -6.15 15.14
N VAL A 312 0.60 -5.60 15.99
CA VAL A 312 -0.02 -6.34 17.10
C VAL A 312 -0.82 -7.53 16.55
N SER A 313 -1.56 -7.35 15.44
CA SER A 313 -2.24 -8.46 14.77
C SER A 313 -1.28 -9.56 14.31
N ALA A 314 -0.13 -9.19 13.74
CA ALA A 314 0.89 -10.16 13.33
C ALA A 314 1.53 -10.87 14.53
N LEU A 315 1.78 -10.16 15.63
CA LEU A 315 2.36 -10.72 16.85
C LEU A 315 1.42 -11.74 17.51
N VAL A 316 0.13 -11.42 17.62
CA VAL A 316 -0.90 -12.32 18.18
C VAL A 316 -1.03 -13.60 17.33
N LEU A 317 -0.84 -13.51 16.01
CA LEU A 317 -0.85 -14.66 15.11
C LEU A 317 0.29 -15.66 15.36
N THR A 318 1.42 -15.20 15.90
CA THR A 318 2.54 -16.10 16.24
C THR A 318 2.23 -17.01 17.43
N ASN A 319 1.19 -16.70 18.21
CA ASN A 319 0.78 -17.40 19.42
C ASN A 319 1.92 -17.71 20.42
N THR A 320 2.91 -16.82 20.50
CA THR A 320 4.05 -17.00 21.41
C THR A 320 3.68 -16.56 22.82
N HIS A 321 3.93 -17.42 23.82
CA HIS A 321 3.49 -17.21 25.19
C HIS A 321 4.04 -15.92 25.84
N SER A 322 5.34 -15.63 25.67
CA SER A 322 5.97 -14.42 26.21
C SER A 322 5.34 -13.14 25.66
N VAL A 323 5.04 -13.12 24.36
CA VAL A 323 4.37 -12.01 23.68
C VAL A 323 2.94 -11.86 24.18
N ASN A 324 2.20 -12.96 24.30
CA ASN A 324 0.81 -12.95 24.79
C ASN A 324 0.71 -12.43 26.23
N ILE A 325 1.63 -12.81 27.12
CA ILE A 325 1.70 -12.29 28.49
C ILE A 325 1.99 -10.79 28.48
N GLU A 326 3.01 -10.35 27.74
CA GLU A 326 3.40 -8.95 27.75
C GLU A 326 2.32 -8.04 27.15
N LEU A 327 1.68 -8.47 26.06
CA LEU A 327 0.53 -7.76 25.48
C LEU A 327 -0.65 -7.69 26.47
N ALA A 328 -0.88 -8.76 27.24
CA ALA A 328 -1.92 -8.79 28.26
C ALA A 328 -1.62 -7.82 29.42
N ASN A 329 -0.38 -7.86 29.94
CA ASN A 329 0.09 -6.97 31.01
C ASN A 329 -0.02 -5.49 30.65
N LEU A 330 0.25 -5.15 29.39
CA LEU A 330 0.14 -3.79 28.88
C LEU A 330 -1.32 -3.38 28.60
N GLY A 331 -2.27 -4.31 28.49
CA GLY A 331 -3.65 -4.00 28.12
C GLY A 331 -3.79 -3.52 26.67
N THR A 332 -2.87 -3.93 25.79
CA THR A 332 -2.80 -3.41 24.42
C THR A 332 -4.05 -3.70 23.61
N ILE A 333 -4.69 -4.86 23.80
CA ILE A 333 -5.95 -5.21 23.12
C ILE A 333 -7.08 -4.25 23.53
N GLY A 334 -7.13 -3.84 24.80
CA GLY A 334 -8.09 -2.84 25.28
C GLY A 334 -7.90 -1.47 24.59
N VAL A 335 -6.65 -1.00 24.49
CA VAL A 335 -6.33 0.25 23.78
C VAL A 335 -6.72 0.17 22.30
N LEU A 336 -6.52 -0.97 21.65
CA LEU A 336 -6.96 -1.18 20.27
C LEU A 336 -8.49 -1.08 20.13
N PHE A 337 -9.25 -1.59 21.09
CA PHE A 337 -10.71 -1.42 21.11
C PHE A 337 -11.13 0.04 21.38
N ASP A 338 -10.41 0.77 22.23
CA ASP A 338 -10.68 2.19 22.43
C ASP A 338 -10.50 2.96 21.12
N LEU A 339 -9.45 2.67 20.36
CA LEU A 339 -9.24 3.22 19.01
C LEU A 339 -10.34 2.76 18.03
N PHE A 340 -10.77 1.49 18.09
CA PHE A 340 -11.86 0.95 17.27
C PHE A 340 -13.15 1.77 17.44
N PHE A 341 -13.54 2.07 18.68
CA PHE A 341 -14.76 2.83 18.97
C PHE A 341 -14.60 4.33 18.75
N GLN A 342 -13.41 4.89 19.04
CA GLN A 342 -13.10 6.31 18.82
C GLN A 342 -13.15 6.67 17.33
N TYR A 343 -12.55 5.84 16.47
CA TYR A 343 -12.48 6.08 15.03
C TYR A 343 -13.61 5.35 14.28
N VAL A 344 -14.84 5.83 14.46
CA VAL A 344 -16.11 5.21 13.99
C VAL A 344 -16.11 4.80 12.50
N TRP A 345 -15.35 5.50 11.64
CA TRP A 345 -15.35 5.34 10.18
C TRP A 345 -14.01 4.85 9.63
N ASN A 346 -13.08 4.39 10.47
CA ASN A 346 -11.78 3.89 10.04
C ASN A 346 -11.78 2.37 9.89
N ASN A 347 -12.09 1.90 8.67
CA ASN A 347 -12.14 0.47 8.38
C ASN A 347 -10.79 -0.24 8.62
N PHE A 348 -9.65 0.45 8.43
CA PHE A 348 -8.34 -0.19 8.56
C PHE A 348 -8.05 -0.66 9.99
N VAL A 349 -8.32 0.20 10.99
CA VAL A 349 -8.23 -0.22 12.41
C VAL A 349 -9.24 -1.31 12.71
N HIS A 350 -10.47 -1.18 12.22
CA HIS A 350 -11.52 -2.17 12.48
C HIS A 350 -11.16 -3.56 11.94
N VAL A 351 -10.53 -3.63 10.76
CA VAL A 351 -9.99 -4.86 10.19
C VAL A 351 -8.97 -5.50 11.14
N HIS A 352 -7.96 -4.75 11.59
CA HIS A 352 -6.90 -5.31 12.43
C HIS A 352 -7.39 -5.70 13.83
N VAL A 353 -8.28 -4.94 14.45
CA VAL A 353 -8.89 -5.35 15.74
C VAL A 353 -9.73 -6.61 15.57
N THR A 354 -10.50 -6.70 14.49
CA THR A 354 -11.28 -7.91 14.19
C THR A 354 -10.38 -9.12 13.97
N GLN A 355 -9.25 -8.94 13.27
CA GLN A 355 -8.24 -9.99 13.08
C GLN A 355 -7.64 -10.42 14.42
N CYS A 356 -7.19 -9.49 15.27
CA CYS A 356 -6.69 -9.80 16.61
C CYS A 356 -7.68 -10.64 17.40
N VAL A 357 -8.95 -10.24 17.44
CA VAL A 357 -10.00 -10.96 18.18
C VAL A 357 -10.21 -12.36 17.62
N ASN A 358 -10.34 -12.50 16.30
CA ASN A 358 -10.49 -13.80 15.66
C ASN A 358 -9.30 -14.71 16.01
N THR A 359 -8.07 -14.22 15.84
CA THR A 359 -6.86 -14.97 16.19
C THR A 359 -6.81 -15.36 17.67
N ILE A 360 -7.16 -14.46 18.60
CA ILE A 360 -7.23 -14.78 20.04
C ILE A 360 -8.26 -15.89 20.31
N LEU A 361 -9.40 -15.89 19.62
CA LEU A 361 -10.44 -16.90 19.84
C LEU A 361 -10.04 -18.30 19.34
N TYR A 362 -9.25 -18.37 18.26
CA TYR A 362 -8.85 -19.64 17.63
C TYR A 362 -7.45 -20.14 18.00
N ASN A 363 -6.61 -19.30 18.62
CA ASN A 363 -5.30 -19.72 19.08
C ASN A 363 -5.41 -20.80 20.17
N SER A 364 -4.64 -21.88 20.03
CA SER A 364 -4.62 -22.94 21.04
C SER A 364 -3.99 -22.41 22.35
N PRO A 365 -4.53 -22.78 23.53
CA PRO A 365 -3.94 -22.39 24.82
C PRO A 365 -2.53 -22.93 24.95
N VAL A 366 -1.64 -22.13 25.52
CA VAL A 366 -0.26 -22.58 25.76
C VAL A 366 -0.22 -23.35 27.08
N GLU A 367 0.34 -24.56 27.05
CA GLU A 367 0.53 -25.36 28.25
C GLU A 367 1.84 -24.98 28.95
N VAL A 368 1.74 -24.37 30.12
CA VAL A 368 2.88 -23.98 30.97
C VAL A 368 2.74 -24.68 32.31
N GLU A 369 3.75 -25.48 32.68
CA GLU A 369 3.76 -26.26 33.94
C GLU A 369 2.52 -27.15 34.15
N GLY A 370 1.91 -27.66 33.06
CA GLY A 370 0.71 -28.50 33.10
C GLY A 370 -0.60 -27.73 33.26
N LYS A 371 -0.57 -26.39 33.22
CA LYS A 371 -1.76 -25.54 33.13
C LYS A 371 -1.89 -24.96 31.74
N LYS A 372 -3.11 -25.03 31.18
CA LYS A 372 -3.45 -24.36 29.93
C LYS A 372 -3.73 -22.90 30.24
N GLU A 373 -2.88 -22.00 29.77
CA GLU A 373 -3.04 -20.57 29.94
C GLU A 373 -3.35 -19.91 28.60
N HIS A 374 -4.30 -18.97 28.63
CA HIS A 374 -4.62 -18.13 27.48
C HIS A 374 -4.80 -16.66 27.94
N PRO A 375 -3.70 -15.94 28.22
CA PRO A 375 -3.74 -14.61 28.84
C PRO A 375 -4.62 -13.60 28.10
N LEU A 376 -4.51 -13.54 26.76
CA LEU A 376 -5.29 -12.60 25.94
C LEU A 376 -6.79 -12.94 25.89
N LEU A 377 -7.16 -14.22 26.00
CA LEU A 377 -8.56 -14.64 26.02
C LEU A 377 -9.17 -14.30 27.37
N ALA A 378 -8.44 -14.58 28.45
CA ALA A 378 -8.82 -14.17 29.80
C ALA A 378 -9.02 -12.66 29.88
N GLN A 379 -8.09 -11.86 29.35
CA GLN A 379 -8.23 -10.41 29.31
C GLN A 379 -9.45 -9.95 28.49
N LEU A 380 -9.70 -10.56 27.33
CA LEU A 380 -10.81 -10.18 26.46
C LEU A 380 -12.18 -10.36 27.14
N PHE A 381 -12.36 -11.45 27.90
CA PHE A 381 -13.62 -11.75 28.56
C PHE A 381 -13.72 -11.20 29.98
N ALA A 382 -12.71 -11.39 30.82
CA ALA A 382 -12.78 -11.05 32.25
C ALA A 382 -12.48 -9.57 32.52
N GLU A 383 -11.45 -9.00 31.90
CA GLU A 383 -11.07 -7.60 32.13
C GLU A 383 -11.85 -6.65 31.21
N PHE A 384 -11.83 -6.91 29.90
CA PHE A 384 -12.47 -6.05 28.91
C PHE A 384 -13.99 -6.24 28.83
N ASN A 385 -14.52 -7.37 29.31
CA ASN A 385 -15.94 -7.69 29.29
C ASN A 385 -16.56 -7.52 27.89
N ILE A 386 -15.94 -8.17 26.89
CA ILE A 386 -16.30 -8.01 25.47
C ILE A 386 -17.80 -8.19 25.19
N LEU A 387 -18.49 -9.11 25.88
CA LEU A 387 -19.91 -9.36 25.71
C LEU A 387 -20.75 -8.15 26.10
N GLN A 388 -20.50 -7.61 27.29
CA GLN A 388 -21.16 -6.38 27.76
C GLN A 388 -20.88 -5.23 26.79
N LYS A 389 -19.62 -5.06 26.36
CA LYS A 389 -19.24 -3.99 25.43
C LYS A 389 -19.96 -4.09 24.09
N ILE A 390 -20.10 -5.30 23.52
CA ILE A 390 -20.83 -5.52 22.26
C ILE A 390 -22.30 -5.12 22.44
N ILE A 391 -22.95 -5.56 23.52
CA ILE A 391 -24.36 -5.26 23.78
C ILE A 391 -24.59 -3.76 23.97
N ASP A 392 -23.81 -3.12 24.84
CA ASP A 392 -23.94 -1.69 25.11
C ASP A 392 -23.75 -0.85 23.83
N VAL A 393 -22.71 -1.16 23.05
CA VAL A 393 -22.43 -0.46 21.78
C VAL A 393 -23.53 -0.71 20.73
N TRP A 394 -24.10 -1.91 20.72
CA TRP A 394 -25.18 -2.25 19.81
C TRP A 394 -26.45 -1.46 20.14
N GLU A 395 -26.84 -1.43 21.41
CA GLU A 395 -27.99 -0.65 21.87
C GLU A 395 -27.80 0.85 21.62
N GLU A 396 -26.61 1.39 21.86
CA GLU A 396 -26.26 2.77 21.51
C GLU A 396 -26.41 3.04 20.00
N ASN A 397 -25.96 2.11 19.16
CA ASN A 397 -26.10 2.25 17.70
C ASN A 397 -27.57 2.26 17.27
N ASP A 398 -28.40 1.39 17.82
CA ASP A 398 -29.83 1.32 17.48
C ASP A 398 -30.58 2.57 17.95
N GLN A 399 -30.22 3.11 19.13
CA GLN A 399 -30.69 4.42 19.59
C GLN A 399 -30.22 5.56 18.67
N GLN A 400 -28.97 5.52 18.20
CA GLN A 400 -28.45 6.54 17.30
C GLN A 400 -29.10 6.49 15.92
N GLN A 401 -29.37 5.29 15.41
CA GLN A 401 -29.98 5.05 14.11
C GLN A 401 -31.48 5.42 14.09
N SER A 402 -32.17 5.31 15.23
CA SER A 402 -33.60 5.67 15.36
C SER A 402 -33.87 7.18 15.53
N ARG A 403 -32.83 7.99 15.81
CA ARG A 403 -32.94 9.46 15.87
C ARG A 403 -33.17 10.07 14.48
N ASP A 404 -33.74 11.28 14.44
CA ASP A 404 -33.89 12.03 13.19
C ASP A 404 -32.50 12.35 12.59
N LYS A 405 -32.28 11.95 11.33
CA LYS A 405 -30.97 11.94 10.64
C LYS A 405 -29.90 11.07 11.32
N GLY A 406 -30.32 10.14 12.16
CA GLY A 406 -29.50 9.10 12.75
C GLY A 406 -28.80 8.25 11.69
N ARG A 407 -27.52 7.96 11.90
CA ARG A 407 -26.73 7.11 11.01
C ARG A 407 -26.18 5.92 11.79
N ARG A 408 -26.18 4.75 11.17
CA ARG A 408 -25.50 3.56 11.68
C ARG A 408 -24.00 3.83 11.76
N ARG A 409 -23.34 3.39 12.84
CA ARG A 409 -21.89 3.52 13.01
C ARG A 409 -21.14 2.67 11.98
N GLY A 410 -19.99 3.15 11.49
CA GLY A 410 -19.23 2.50 10.42
C GLY A 410 -18.71 1.11 10.79
N TYR A 411 -18.23 0.93 12.03
CA TYR A 411 -17.69 -0.34 12.51
C TYR A 411 -18.72 -1.47 12.70
N MET A 412 -20.03 -1.21 12.55
CA MET A 412 -21.05 -2.21 12.90
C MET A 412 -20.95 -3.51 12.11
N GLY A 413 -20.40 -3.49 10.89
CA GLY A 413 -20.10 -4.71 10.13
C GLY A 413 -19.02 -5.56 10.81
N HIS A 414 -17.94 -4.92 11.27
CA HIS A 414 -16.86 -5.56 12.03
C HIS A 414 -17.36 -6.08 13.38
N LEU A 415 -18.19 -5.31 14.08
CA LEU A 415 -18.80 -5.74 15.35
C LEU A 415 -19.68 -6.97 15.17
N THR A 416 -20.47 -7.00 14.08
CA THR A 416 -21.29 -8.18 13.72
C THR A 416 -20.39 -9.39 13.45
N LYS A 417 -19.27 -9.20 12.75
CA LYS A 417 -18.29 -10.27 12.51
C LYS A 417 -17.72 -10.79 13.84
N ILE A 418 -17.24 -9.91 14.72
CA ILE A 418 -16.73 -10.30 16.05
C ILE A 418 -17.76 -11.11 16.83
N ALA A 419 -19.03 -10.67 16.87
CA ALA A 419 -20.09 -11.40 17.55
C ALA A 419 -20.32 -12.80 16.96
N ASN A 420 -20.31 -12.92 15.63
CA ASN A 420 -20.43 -14.22 14.96
C ASN A 420 -19.25 -15.15 15.25
N GLU A 421 -18.01 -14.65 15.29
CA GLU A 421 -16.83 -15.46 15.64
C GLU A 421 -16.93 -16.01 17.07
N ILE A 422 -17.40 -15.19 18.04
CA ILE A 422 -17.60 -15.63 19.43
C ILE A 422 -18.62 -16.79 19.47
N VAL A 423 -19.75 -16.66 18.77
CA VAL A 423 -20.77 -17.72 18.69
C VAL A 423 -20.19 -18.98 18.03
N ALA A 424 -19.45 -18.84 16.93
CA ALA A 424 -18.85 -19.96 16.22
C ALA A 424 -17.84 -20.74 17.09
N VAL A 425 -17.04 -20.04 17.89
CA VAL A 425 -16.05 -20.65 18.80
C VAL A 425 -16.71 -21.39 19.94
N VAL A 426 -17.84 -20.89 20.46
CA VAL A 426 -18.64 -21.59 21.48
C VAL A 426 -19.21 -22.91 20.95
N GLU A 427 -19.60 -22.95 19.68
CA GLU A 427 -20.17 -24.16 19.05
C GLU A 427 -19.13 -25.19 18.63
N LYS A 428 -18.02 -24.75 18.01
CA LYS A 428 -17.07 -25.63 17.30
C LYS A 428 -15.58 -25.30 17.53
N GLY A 429 -15.25 -24.33 18.37
CA GLY A 429 -13.87 -23.89 18.59
C GLY A 429 -13.08 -24.79 19.53
N GLU A 430 -11.75 -24.79 19.38
CA GLU A 430 -10.82 -25.47 20.30
C GLU A 430 -10.93 -24.93 21.73
N ASN A 431 -11.24 -23.64 21.86
CA ASN A 431 -11.42 -22.93 23.13
C ASN A 431 -12.87 -22.94 23.65
N CYS A 432 -13.76 -23.78 23.10
CA CYS A 432 -15.20 -23.73 23.42
C CYS A 432 -15.49 -23.84 24.92
N GLU A 433 -14.81 -24.71 25.66
CA GLU A 433 -15.05 -24.90 27.10
C GLU A 433 -14.60 -23.69 27.93
N LEU A 434 -13.44 -23.09 27.60
CA LEU A 434 -12.96 -21.88 28.28
C LEU A 434 -13.88 -20.69 28.02
N VAL A 435 -14.34 -20.52 26.77
CA VAL A 435 -15.25 -19.43 26.42
C VAL A 435 -16.61 -19.60 27.11
N LYS A 436 -17.13 -20.83 27.22
CA LYS A 436 -18.36 -21.12 27.97
C LYS A 436 -18.21 -20.80 29.46
N GLU A 437 -17.04 -21.12 30.05
CA GLU A 437 -16.73 -20.78 31.44
C GLU A 437 -16.79 -19.26 31.65
N TYR A 438 -16.10 -18.48 30.81
CA TYR A 438 -16.16 -17.01 30.87
C TYR A 438 -17.55 -16.42 30.64
N ILE A 439 -18.34 -16.99 29.73
CA ILE A 439 -19.74 -16.59 29.54
C ILE A 439 -20.55 -16.87 30.82
N SER A 440 -20.26 -17.96 31.53
CA SER A 440 -20.95 -18.30 32.77
C SER A 440 -20.55 -17.43 33.96
N GLU A 441 -19.34 -16.85 33.93
CA GLU A 441 -18.85 -15.88 34.93
C GLU A 441 -19.40 -14.47 34.71
N THR A 442 -19.94 -14.19 33.52
CA THR A 442 -20.56 -12.89 33.19
C THR A 442 -21.86 -12.69 33.99
N PRO A 443 -22.19 -11.47 34.44
CA PRO A 443 -23.42 -11.21 35.18
C PRO A 443 -24.68 -11.72 34.44
N GLU A 444 -25.60 -12.37 35.16
CA GLU A 444 -26.78 -13.05 34.57
C GLU A 444 -27.63 -12.11 33.70
N GLU A 445 -27.72 -10.82 34.05
CA GLU A 445 -28.39 -9.80 33.23
C GLU A 445 -27.81 -9.71 31.81
N TYR A 446 -26.48 -9.68 31.69
CA TYR A 446 -25.81 -9.56 30.40
C TYR A 446 -25.79 -10.89 29.63
N LYS A 447 -25.84 -12.01 30.34
CA LYS A 447 -25.98 -13.33 29.75
C LYS A 447 -27.35 -13.50 29.07
N GLU A 448 -28.44 -13.13 29.75
CA GLU A 448 -29.78 -13.14 29.14
C GLU A 448 -29.87 -12.17 27.95
N LYS A 449 -29.29 -10.97 28.07
CA LYS A 449 -29.22 -10.01 26.95
C LYS A 449 -28.41 -10.56 25.78
N TRP A 450 -27.29 -11.24 26.04
CA TRP A 450 -26.48 -11.87 25.00
C TRP A 450 -27.23 -12.98 24.28
N GLU A 451 -27.91 -13.87 25.00
CA GLU A 451 -28.74 -14.93 24.40
C GLU A 451 -29.89 -14.36 23.55
N SER A 452 -30.56 -13.31 24.03
CA SER A 452 -31.60 -12.60 23.27
C SER A 452 -31.04 -11.91 22.03
N PHE A 453 -29.84 -11.31 22.14
CA PHE A 453 -29.15 -10.67 21.02
C PHE A 453 -28.77 -11.68 19.92
N VAL A 454 -28.18 -12.82 20.30
CA VAL A 454 -27.76 -13.87 19.36
C VAL A 454 -28.96 -14.47 18.64
N THR A 455 -30.04 -14.78 19.36
CA THR A 455 -31.24 -15.42 18.79
C THR A 455 -32.16 -14.44 18.04
N GLY A 456 -32.05 -13.15 18.33
CA GLY A 456 -32.83 -12.08 17.70
C GLY A 456 -32.02 -11.24 16.72
N ALA A 457 -31.45 -10.14 17.21
CA ALA A 457 -30.86 -9.09 16.37
C ALA A 457 -29.71 -9.57 15.48
N LEU A 458 -28.80 -10.41 16.01
CA LEU A 458 -27.67 -10.95 15.26
C LEU A 458 -28.16 -11.90 14.15
N LEU A 459 -29.07 -12.80 14.48
CA LEU A 459 -29.68 -13.75 13.54
C LEU A 459 -30.45 -13.04 12.42
N ASP A 460 -31.18 -11.98 12.74
CA ASP A 460 -31.90 -11.17 11.74
C ASP A 460 -30.94 -10.44 10.78
N ILE A 461 -29.81 -9.95 11.27
CA ILE A 461 -28.80 -9.32 10.43
C ILE A 461 -28.07 -10.37 9.57
N ASN A 462 -27.74 -11.52 10.13
CA ASN A 462 -27.14 -12.61 9.37
C ASN A 462 -28.06 -13.06 8.23
N LYS A 463 -29.37 -13.16 8.48
CA LYS A 463 -30.37 -13.41 7.43
C LYS A 463 -30.35 -12.34 6.33
N ARG A 464 -30.31 -11.05 6.70
CA ARG A 464 -30.24 -9.95 5.73
C ARG A 464 -28.95 -9.97 4.91
N ASN A 465 -27.83 -10.29 5.55
CA ASN A 465 -26.51 -10.36 4.91
C ASN A 465 -26.35 -11.60 4.03
N ALA A 466 -27.09 -12.68 4.31
CA ALA A 466 -27.11 -13.91 3.51
C ALA A 466 -28.00 -13.82 2.26
N VAL A 467 -28.78 -12.74 2.09
CA VAL A 467 -29.58 -12.55 0.87
C VAL A 467 -28.64 -12.26 -0.29
N GLU A 468 -28.52 -13.21 -1.22
CA GLU A 468 -27.86 -12.98 -2.50
C GLU A 468 -28.57 -11.82 -3.23
N LEU A 469 -27.84 -10.72 -3.46
CA LEU A 469 -28.32 -9.56 -4.20
C LEU A 469 -28.58 -9.85 -5.69
N ILE A 470 -28.18 -11.03 -6.16
CA ILE A 470 -28.45 -11.57 -7.48
C ILE A 470 -29.29 -12.82 -7.26
N SER A 471 -30.60 -12.66 -7.06
CA SER A 471 -31.48 -13.76 -7.41
C SER A 471 -31.31 -13.96 -8.92
N GLY A 472 -31.06 -15.21 -9.33
CA GLY A 472 -30.96 -15.63 -10.73
C GLY A 472 -32.31 -15.48 -11.46
N HIS A 473 -32.85 -14.26 -11.52
CA HIS A 473 -33.66 -13.89 -12.65
C HIS A 473 -32.72 -13.93 -13.85
N ASN A 474 -32.86 -15.01 -14.63
CA ASN A 474 -32.68 -14.92 -16.07
C ASN A 474 -33.21 -13.53 -16.46
N LEU A 475 -32.32 -12.69 -16.98
CA LEU A 475 -32.70 -11.58 -17.82
C LEU A 475 -33.49 -12.20 -18.97
N ALA A 476 -34.79 -12.45 -18.75
CA ALA A 476 -35.75 -12.52 -19.82
C ALA A 476 -35.75 -11.09 -20.35
N SER A 477 -34.84 -10.88 -21.30
CA SER A 477 -34.78 -9.71 -22.14
C SER A 477 -36.20 -9.52 -22.68
N SER A 478 -36.89 -8.51 -22.15
CA SER A 478 -38.14 -8.04 -22.71
C SER A 478 -37.82 -7.21 -23.95
N SER A 479 -37.29 -7.87 -24.96
CA SER A 479 -37.40 -7.47 -26.36
C SER A 479 -37.24 -8.75 -27.18
N GLU A 480 -38.37 -9.36 -27.49
CA GLU A 480 -38.50 -10.14 -28.71
C GLU A 480 -38.16 -9.20 -29.86
N ASP A 481 -36.95 -9.31 -30.40
CA ASP A 481 -36.70 -9.10 -31.82
C ASP A 481 -35.50 -9.99 -32.23
N ASP A 482 -35.74 -10.74 -33.28
CA ASP A 482 -34.88 -11.76 -33.85
C ASP A 482 -33.54 -11.18 -34.31
N ASP A 483 -32.44 -11.63 -33.72
CA ASP A 483 -31.15 -11.75 -34.43
C ASP A 483 -30.40 -12.98 -33.93
N ALA A 484 -30.53 -14.03 -34.71
CA ALA A 484 -29.85 -15.31 -34.53
C ALA A 484 -28.45 -15.23 -35.14
N ASP A 485 -27.47 -14.64 -34.46
CA ASP A 485 -26.05 -14.86 -34.86
C ASP A 485 -24.96 -14.63 -33.78
N PHE A 486 -25.28 -14.70 -32.49
CA PHE A 486 -24.23 -14.72 -31.46
C PHE A 486 -24.58 -15.65 -30.29
N ARG A 487 -24.50 -16.96 -30.55
CA ARG A 487 -24.35 -17.96 -29.49
C ARG A 487 -22.95 -18.56 -29.58
N ASP A 488 -22.36 -18.75 -28.39
CA ASP A 488 -21.11 -19.45 -28.09
C ASP A 488 -19.88 -18.56 -27.79
N LEU A 489 -19.95 -17.82 -26.69
CA LEU A 489 -18.78 -17.62 -25.83
C LEU A 489 -19.11 -18.19 -24.44
N PRO A 490 -18.51 -19.33 -24.04
CA PRO A 490 -18.64 -19.81 -22.68
C PRO A 490 -17.81 -18.90 -21.78
N PHE A 491 -18.49 -18.07 -20.99
CA PHE A 491 -17.86 -17.47 -19.82
C PHE A 491 -17.39 -18.62 -18.91
N PRO A 492 -16.12 -18.67 -18.49
CA PRO A 492 -15.72 -19.59 -17.43
C PRO A 492 -16.56 -19.23 -16.22
N ALA A 493 -17.31 -20.20 -15.67
CA ALA A 493 -17.98 -20.04 -14.40
C ALA A 493 -16.91 -19.69 -13.36
N GLY A 494 -16.84 -18.40 -13.02
CA GLY A 494 -15.90 -17.86 -12.07
C GLY A 494 -16.09 -18.54 -10.73
N GLU A 495 -15.01 -19.10 -10.22
CA GLU A 495 -14.87 -19.55 -8.85
C GLU A 495 -15.42 -18.50 -7.88
N HIS A 496 -16.12 -18.98 -6.87
CA HIS A 496 -16.71 -18.20 -5.80
C HIS A 496 -15.74 -17.11 -5.28
N TYR A 497 -16.01 -15.84 -5.60
CA TYR A 497 -15.35 -14.70 -4.97
C TYR A 497 -15.81 -14.64 -3.51
N ASN A 498 -15.05 -15.29 -2.65
CA ASN A 498 -15.27 -15.29 -1.21
C ASN A 498 -14.87 -13.92 -0.65
N SER A 499 -15.69 -13.32 0.22
CA SER A 499 -15.43 -12.00 0.85
C SER A 499 -14.10 -11.95 1.64
N SER A 500 -13.55 -13.11 2.01
CA SER A 500 -12.20 -13.25 2.57
C SER A 500 -11.11 -12.78 1.60
N SER A 501 -11.19 -13.12 0.30
CA SER A 501 -10.17 -12.77 -0.70
C SER A 501 -10.09 -11.26 -0.96
N PHE A 502 -11.23 -10.55 -0.88
CA PHE A 502 -11.27 -9.09 -1.00
C PHE A 502 -10.63 -8.40 0.21
N ASN A 503 -10.87 -8.91 1.42
CA ASN A 503 -10.27 -8.37 2.64
C ASN A 503 -8.77 -8.68 2.74
N GLU A 504 -8.33 -9.84 2.25
CA GLU A 504 -6.91 -10.21 2.16
C GLU A 504 -6.17 -9.28 1.18
N ARG A 505 -6.81 -8.92 0.06
CA ARG A 505 -6.32 -7.86 -0.84
C ARG A 505 -6.26 -6.50 -0.15
N ILE A 506 -7.27 -6.10 0.63
CA ILE A 506 -7.24 -4.83 1.36
C ILE A 506 -6.12 -4.81 2.41
N SER A 507 -5.86 -5.91 3.12
CA SER A 507 -4.73 -6.01 4.05
C SER A 507 -3.36 -5.99 3.37
N SER A 508 -3.29 -6.30 2.07
CA SER A 508 -2.07 -6.22 1.26
C SER A 508 -1.94 -4.92 0.46
N ILE A 509 -2.90 -3.98 0.55
CA ILE A 509 -2.76 -2.67 -0.11
C ILE A 509 -1.80 -1.81 0.72
N ASP A 510 -0.54 -1.77 0.31
CA ASP A 510 0.40 -0.70 0.68
C ASP A 510 0.13 0.53 -0.21
N PHE A 511 -0.23 1.65 0.40
CA PHE A 511 -0.36 2.95 -0.29
C PHE A 511 0.99 3.67 -0.42
N ASN A 512 2.04 2.93 -0.73
CA ASN A 512 3.29 3.53 -1.14
C ASN A 512 3.24 3.69 -2.66
N ILE A 513 3.04 4.92 -3.14
CA ILE A 513 2.93 5.22 -4.57
C ILE A 513 4.30 4.94 -5.20
N GLN A 514 4.49 3.74 -5.73
CA GLN A 514 5.63 3.37 -6.55
C GLN A 514 5.34 3.77 -7.99
N ALA A 515 5.96 4.87 -8.46
CA ALA A 515 6.10 5.13 -9.88
C ALA A 515 7.18 4.18 -10.44
N SER A 516 6.79 2.97 -10.81
CA SER A 516 7.66 2.04 -11.54
C SER A 516 6.96 1.60 -12.83
N ASP A 517 7.75 1.36 -13.88
CA ASP A 517 7.37 1.17 -15.29
C ASP A 517 6.40 -0.02 -15.61
N THR A 518 5.67 -0.54 -14.62
CA THR A 518 4.61 -1.55 -14.82
C THR A 518 3.27 -0.92 -15.22
N ASP A 519 3.20 0.42 -15.30
CA ASP A 519 1.97 1.16 -15.52
C ASP A 519 1.37 1.06 -16.93
N GLN A 520 2.08 0.50 -17.92
CA GLN A 520 1.46 0.35 -19.24
C GLN A 520 0.31 -0.66 -19.26
N GLN A 521 0.30 -1.65 -18.37
CA GLN A 521 -0.74 -2.68 -18.34
C GLN A 521 -1.94 -2.26 -17.48
N SER A 522 -1.71 -1.53 -16.40
CA SER A 522 -2.75 -0.95 -15.53
C SER A 522 -3.40 0.29 -16.15
N VAL A 523 -2.64 1.18 -16.80
CA VAL A 523 -3.18 2.29 -17.58
C VAL A 523 -3.92 1.77 -18.81
N SER A 524 -3.39 0.75 -19.51
CA SER A 524 -4.10 0.10 -20.62
C SER A 524 -5.41 -0.55 -20.15
N MET A 525 -5.43 -1.26 -19.02
CA MET A 525 -6.67 -1.84 -18.48
C MET A 525 -7.65 -0.77 -17.97
N PHE A 526 -7.15 0.35 -17.44
CA PHE A 526 -7.98 1.47 -17.00
C PHE A 526 -8.56 2.25 -18.19
N GLU A 527 -7.77 2.54 -19.22
CA GLU A 527 -8.24 3.13 -20.49
C GLU A 527 -9.19 2.19 -21.22
N GLN A 528 -8.92 0.88 -21.23
CA GLN A 528 -9.83 -0.12 -21.81
C GLN A 528 -11.16 -0.18 -21.05
N ALA A 529 -11.14 -0.13 -19.71
CA ALA A 529 -12.35 -0.07 -18.90
C ALA A 529 -13.11 1.27 -19.01
N CYS A 530 -12.40 2.38 -19.25
CA CYS A 530 -13.01 3.69 -19.54
C CYS A 530 -13.61 3.74 -20.96
N ASN A 531 -12.95 3.11 -21.94
CA ASN A 531 -13.45 3.01 -23.31
C ASN A 531 -14.62 2.02 -23.45
N GLU A 532 -14.70 0.97 -22.62
CA GLU A 532 -15.83 0.03 -22.60
C GLU A 532 -17.11 0.61 -21.95
N ARG A 533 -17.05 1.78 -21.28
CA ARG A 533 -18.19 2.42 -20.60
C ARG A 533 -18.61 3.79 -21.12
N ILE A 534 -17.94 4.32 -22.13
CA ILE A 534 -18.40 5.50 -22.84
C ILE A 534 -18.68 5.06 -24.27
N GLN A 535 -19.95 5.03 -24.65
CA GLN A 535 -20.37 4.93 -26.03
C GLN A 535 -19.80 6.17 -26.74
N GLN A 536 -18.63 6.04 -27.36
CA GLN A 536 -18.12 7.04 -28.28
C GLN A 536 -19.08 7.05 -29.46
N PHE A 537 -19.67 8.22 -29.74
CA PHE A 537 -20.32 8.45 -31.02
C PHE A 537 -19.24 8.31 -32.09
N ASP A 538 -19.28 7.22 -32.85
CA ASP A 538 -18.41 7.03 -33.98
C ASP A 538 -18.93 7.94 -35.10
N ASP A 539 -18.21 9.03 -35.34
CA ASP A 539 -18.41 9.93 -36.47
C ASP A 539 -18.01 9.22 -37.76
N ASN A 540 -18.89 8.37 -38.29
CA ASN A 540 -18.81 7.92 -39.68
C ASN A 540 -20.16 7.37 -40.19
N ASP A 541 -21.18 8.23 -40.20
CA ASP A 541 -22.24 8.12 -41.19
C ASP A 541 -22.37 9.45 -41.93
N SER A 542 -22.38 9.31 -43.26
CA SER A 542 -22.29 10.31 -44.30
C SER A 542 -23.26 11.49 -44.19
N ASP A 543 -22.75 12.67 -44.55
CA ASP A 543 -23.41 13.80 -45.19
C ASP A 543 -24.91 13.63 -45.54
N GLU A 544 -25.83 14.06 -44.66
CA GLU A 544 -27.12 14.64 -45.08
C GLU A 544 -27.53 15.80 -44.16
N ASP A 545 -27.57 17.00 -44.73
CA ASP A 545 -28.10 18.24 -44.15
C ASP A 545 -29.58 18.08 -43.74
N ILE A 546 -29.90 18.16 -42.43
CA ILE A 546 -31.29 18.22 -41.94
C ILE A 546 -31.51 19.50 -41.09
N TRP A 547 -31.00 20.63 -41.58
CA TRP A 547 -31.34 21.97 -41.06
C TRP A 547 -32.23 22.77 -42.02
N GLU A 548 -33.19 22.13 -42.69
CA GLU A 548 -34.27 22.91 -43.33
C GLU A 548 -35.38 23.22 -42.31
N GLU A 549 -35.48 24.52 -42.02
CA GLU A 549 -36.56 25.18 -41.30
C GLU A 549 -37.96 24.71 -41.74
N LYS A 550 -38.86 24.42 -40.79
CA LYS A 550 -40.25 24.95 -40.81
C LYS A 550 -41.11 24.62 -39.58
N GLU A 551 -41.56 25.71 -38.98
CA GLU A 551 -42.91 25.98 -38.45
C GLU A 551 -43.58 25.02 -37.44
N ILE A 552 -43.58 25.52 -36.20
CA ILE A 552 -44.66 25.56 -35.19
C ILE A 552 -46.05 25.16 -35.73
N THR A 553 -46.77 24.25 -35.05
CA THR A 553 -48.15 24.45 -34.53
C THR A 553 -48.51 23.35 -33.51
N PHE A 554 -48.82 23.76 -32.27
CA PHE A 554 -49.46 22.91 -31.26
C PHE A 554 -50.98 23.12 -31.30
N SER A 555 -51.79 22.05 -31.24
CA SER A 555 -53.23 22.15 -30.91
C SER A 555 -53.80 20.87 -30.28
N GLN A 556 -54.18 21.03 -29.00
CA GLN A 556 -55.28 20.43 -28.21
C GLN A 556 -55.39 18.88 -28.13
N ARG A 557 -55.57 18.23 -26.96
CA ARG A 557 -56.67 18.45 -26.01
C ARG A 557 -56.55 17.61 -24.71
N ALA A 558 -56.68 18.31 -23.57
CA ALA A 558 -57.40 17.98 -22.31
C ALA A 558 -56.94 16.91 -21.26
N THR A 559 -56.64 17.46 -20.06
CA THR A 559 -57.08 17.09 -18.67
C THR A 559 -56.66 15.74 -18.08
N THR A 560 -56.04 15.67 -16.88
CA THR A 560 -56.61 16.07 -15.57
C THR A 560 -55.58 16.48 -14.51
N THR A 561 -56.02 17.41 -13.66
CA THR A 561 -55.40 18.10 -12.51
C THR A 561 -55.31 17.28 -11.21
N THR A 562 -54.28 17.49 -10.38
CA THR A 562 -54.43 17.98 -8.98
C THR A 562 -53.11 18.54 -8.41
N THR A 563 -53.26 19.42 -7.42
CA THR A 563 -52.44 20.61 -7.08
C THR A 563 -51.61 20.49 -5.79
N ALA A 564 -50.44 21.14 -5.71
CA ALA A 564 -49.90 21.82 -4.51
C ALA A 564 -48.77 22.84 -4.86
N PRO A 565 -48.57 23.95 -4.09
CA PRO A 565 -48.15 25.25 -4.64
C PRO A 565 -46.69 25.68 -4.40
N LYS A 566 -46.23 26.61 -5.25
CA LYS A 566 -44.96 27.38 -5.19
C LYS A 566 -45.01 28.54 -4.18
N ARG A 567 -43.87 28.85 -3.54
CA ARG A 567 -43.38 30.19 -3.10
C ARG A 567 -41.89 30.27 -3.51
N SER A 568 -41.49 30.98 -4.57
CA SER A 568 -41.26 32.43 -4.74
C SER A 568 -40.03 32.99 -3.98
N GLY A 569 -38.97 33.33 -4.73
CA GLY A 569 -38.03 34.42 -4.42
C GLY A 569 -36.59 34.05 -4.04
N LEU A 570 -35.66 34.06 -5.00
CA LEU A 570 -34.20 34.14 -4.80
C LEU A 570 -33.73 35.52 -5.27
N PRO A 571 -33.02 36.33 -4.45
CA PRO A 571 -32.36 37.55 -4.91
C PRO A 571 -30.89 37.32 -5.31
N GLU A 572 -30.39 38.29 -6.08
CA GLU A 572 -29.20 38.34 -6.92
C GLU A 572 -27.82 38.07 -6.28
N ILE A 573 -26.91 37.66 -7.16
CA ILE A 573 -25.48 37.41 -6.95
C ILE A 573 -24.75 38.75 -6.73
N THR A 574 -24.45 39.10 -5.48
CA THR A 574 -23.49 40.18 -5.15
C THR A 574 -22.57 39.87 -3.96
N ARG A 575 -22.63 38.65 -3.40
CA ARG A 575 -21.85 38.28 -2.19
C ARG A 575 -20.49 37.60 -2.43
N VAL A 576 -20.13 37.29 -3.68
CA VAL A 576 -18.90 36.50 -3.96
C VAL A 576 -17.63 37.37 -3.92
N SER A 577 -17.74 38.69 -4.03
CA SER A 577 -16.57 39.60 -4.01
C SER A 577 -15.96 39.83 -2.62
N SER A 578 -16.73 39.68 -1.54
CA SER A 578 -16.26 40.04 -0.19
C SER A 578 -15.52 38.88 0.50
N ILE A 579 -15.97 37.65 0.26
CA ILE A 579 -15.41 36.44 0.88
C ILE A 579 -14.00 36.14 0.33
N GLY A 580 -13.76 36.38 -0.96
CA GLY A 580 -12.45 36.17 -1.58
C GLY A 580 -11.36 37.10 -1.04
N LYS A 581 -11.70 38.35 -0.65
CA LYS A 581 -10.75 39.31 -0.07
C LYS A 581 -10.39 39.00 1.38
N GLU A 582 -11.32 38.43 2.15
CA GLU A 582 -11.08 38.06 3.55
C GLU A 582 -10.21 36.80 3.67
N LEU A 583 -10.42 35.82 2.79
CA LEU A 583 -9.60 34.60 2.73
C LEU A 583 -8.14 34.89 2.33
N LEU A 584 -7.91 35.78 1.37
CA LEU A 584 -6.57 36.14 0.91
C LEU A 584 -5.74 36.89 1.96
N ASN A 585 -6.38 37.71 2.80
CA ASN A 585 -5.69 38.42 3.88
C ASN A 585 -5.38 37.55 5.11
N THR A 586 -6.06 36.41 5.26
CA THR A 586 -5.90 35.52 6.43
C THR A 586 -4.85 34.43 6.20
N LEU A 587 -4.54 34.10 4.93
CA LEU A 587 -3.67 32.99 4.56
C LEU A 587 -2.22 33.37 4.20
N MET A 588 -1.85 34.66 4.27
CA MET A 588 -0.54 35.16 3.85
C MET A 588 0.31 35.64 5.05
N PRO A 589 1.55 35.11 5.26
CA PRO A 589 2.46 35.59 6.29
C PRO A 589 2.90 37.06 6.07
N PRO A 590 3.25 37.81 7.13
CA PRO A 590 3.67 39.21 7.00
C PRO A 590 5.04 39.30 6.31
N GLY A 591 5.03 39.68 5.03
CA GLY A 591 6.24 39.83 4.20
C GLY A 591 5.99 39.80 2.69
N PHE A 592 4.85 39.25 2.24
CA PHE A 592 4.51 39.11 0.82
C PHE A 592 3.68 40.26 0.22
N GLN A 593 3.47 41.37 0.94
CA GLN A 593 2.59 42.47 0.51
C GLN A 593 3.18 43.38 -0.58
N SER A 594 4.41 43.15 -1.06
CA SER A 594 5.10 44.04 -2.01
C SER A 594 5.29 43.48 -3.43
N CYS A 595 4.80 42.29 -3.76
CA CYS A 595 4.91 41.76 -5.13
C CYS A 595 3.68 42.11 -5.98
N GLY A 596 3.72 43.27 -6.65
CA GLY A 596 2.66 43.79 -7.53
C GLY A 596 2.33 42.95 -8.79
N LEU A 597 2.99 41.80 -9.00
CA LEU A 597 2.80 40.94 -10.18
C LEU A 597 1.60 39.99 -10.08
N LEU A 598 1.05 39.76 -8.88
CA LEU A 598 -0.03 38.77 -8.69
C LEU A 598 -1.45 39.33 -8.95
N PHE A 599 -1.58 40.66 -9.07
CA PHE A 599 -2.88 41.32 -9.30
C PHE A 599 -3.24 41.49 -10.80
N GLU A 600 -2.27 41.42 -11.71
CA GLU A 600 -2.53 41.51 -13.16
C GLU A 600 -3.01 40.18 -13.76
N LEU A 601 -2.60 39.03 -13.20
CA LEU A 601 -3.01 37.70 -13.67
C LEU A 601 -4.49 37.35 -13.38
N LEU A 602 -5.18 38.11 -12.53
CA LEU A 602 -6.59 37.89 -12.17
C LEU A 602 -7.59 38.80 -12.90
N LYS A 603 -7.11 39.73 -13.74
CA LYS A 603 -7.97 40.50 -14.66
C LYS A 603 -7.89 39.89 -16.07
N GLY A 604 -8.58 38.77 -16.25
CA GLY A 604 -8.87 38.27 -17.60
C GLY A 604 -9.82 39.23 -18.32
N ASP A 605 -9.31 40.02 -19.25
CA ASP A 605 -10.10 40.88 -20.14
C ASP A 605 -10.91 40.02 -21.12
N GLY A 606 -12.18 39.80 -20.79
CA GLY A 606 -13.24 39.60 -21.75
C GLY A 606 -13.96 40.93 -21.98
N ALA A 607 -13.55 41.68 -23.01
CA ALA A 607 -14.28 42.86 -23.47
C ALA A 607 -14.54 42.76 -24.97
N ALA A 608 -15.83 42.65 -25.28
CA ALA A 608 -16.42 42.66 -26.60
C ALA A 608 -16.02 43.91 -27.41
N LYS A 609 -15.81 43.70 -28.72
CA LYS A 609 -15.88 44.77 -29.72
C LYS A 609 -17.36 45.04 -30.04
N GLU A 610 -17.84 46.21 -29.67
CA GLU A 610 -18.95 46.91 -30.34
C GLU A 610 -18.42 48.22 -30.94
N GLU A 611 -18.69 48.36 -32.25
CA GLU A 611 -18.96 49.55 -33.07
C GLU A 611 -18.02 50.77 -33.08
N SER A 612 -17.31 50.93 -34.21
CA SER A 612 -17.55 52.00 -35.20
C SER A 612 -16.87 51.69 -36.53
#